data_AF-A0A178WJ96-F1
#
_entry.id   AF-A0A178WJ96-F1
#
_cell.length_a   1.000
_cell.length_b   1.000
_cell.length_c   1.000
_cell.angle_alpha   90.00
_cell.angle_beta   90.00
_cell.angle_gamma   90.00
#
_symmetry.space_group_name_H-M   'P 1'
#
loop_
_entity.id
_entity.type
_entity.pdbx_description
1 polymer ?
#
loop_
_entity_poly.entity_id
_entity_poly.type
_entity_poly.pdbx_seq_one_letter_code
_entity_poly.pdbx_strand_id
1 'polypeptide(L)'
;MAIKTKTSLIPSCSSPEDLKRVLQTLGSSWGDVVEDLERLEVVPLKGAMTNEVYQINWPTLNGEDVHRKVLVRIYGDGVDLFFNRGDEIKTFECMSHHGYGPKLLGRFSDGRLEEFIHARTLSADDLRVAETSDFIAAKLREFHKLDMPGPKNVLLWERLRTWLKEAKNLASPIEMDKYRLEGLENEINLLEERLTRDDQEIGFCHNDLQYGNVMIDEVTNAITIIDYEYSSFNPIAYDIANHFCEMAANYHSDTPHVLDYTLYPGEGERRRFISTYLGSTGNATSDEEVERLLKDAESYTLANHIFWGLWGIISGHVNKIEFDYMEYARQRFEQYWLRKPLLLEG
;
A
#
# COMPACT_ATOMS: atom_id res chain seq x y z
N MET A 1 19.21 10.89 24.76
CA MET A 1 18.25 11.37 25.79
C MET A 1 16.95 11.70 25.09
N ALA A 2 15.93 10.84 25.24
CA ALA A 2 14.63 11.03 24.61
C ALA A 2 13.85 12.10 25.37
N ILE A 3 13.37 13.13 24.65
CA ILE A 3 12.46 14.13 25.19
C ILE A 3 11.10 13.45 25.34
N LYS A 4 10.66 13.23 26.58
CA LYS A 4 9.28 12.85 26.91
C LYS A 4 8.37 14.04 26.56
N THR A 5 7.79 14.04 25.37
CA THR A 5 6.64 14.89 25.06
C THR A 5 5.45 14.34 25.82
N LYS A 6 4.91 15.12 26.77
CA LYS A 6 3.71 14.77 27.53
C LYS A 6 2.53 14.59 26.57
N THR A 7 1.98 13.39 26.61
CA THR A 7 0.80 12.87 25.93
C THR A 7 -0.44 13.11 26.79
N SER A 8 -1.42 13.92 26.36
CA SER A 8 -2.68 14.06 27.13
C SER A 8 -3.84 14.75 26.40
N LEU A 9 -4.00 14.59 25.08
CA LEU A 9 -5.21 15.07 24.40
C LEU A 9 -5.66 14.04 23.37
N ILE A 10 -6.97 13.76 23.37
CA ILE A 10 -7.62 12.98 22.32
C ILE A 10 -7.35 13.64 20.97
N PRO A 11 -7.11 12.86 19.90
CA PRO A 11 -6.85 13.41 18.58
C PRO A 11 -7.89 14.46 18.18
N SER A 12 -7.45 15.57 17.60
CA SER A 12 -8.36 16.59 17.09
C SER A 12 -9.02 16.09 15.80
N CYS A 13 -10.22 15.52 15.91
CA CYS A 13 -11.12 15.28 14.78
C CYS A 13 -12.28 16.29 14.79
N SER A 14 -13.06 16.35 13.71
CA SER A 14 -14.28 17.18 13.66
C SER A 14 -15.36 16.72 14.64
N SER A 15 -15.26 15.49 15.16
CA SER A 15 -16.21 14.86 16.07
C SER A 15 -15.56 14.19 17.30
N PRO A 16 -14.83 14.92 18.18
CA PRO A 16 -14.11 14.32 19.31
C PRO A 16 -15.03 13.55 20.28
N GLU A 17 -16.28 14.01 20.43
CA GLU A 17 -17.28 13.35 21.26
C GLU A 17 -17.73 12.01 20.68
N ASP A 18 -17.75 11.85 19.36
CA ASP A 18 -18.09 10.57 18.73
C ASP A 18 -16.98 9.55 18.99
N LEU A 19 -15.72 9.97 18.82
CA LEU A 19 -14.54 9.15 19.16
C LEU A 19 -14.54 8.74 20.64
N LYS A 20 -14.80 9.68 21.55
CA LYS A 20 -14.92 9.41 23.00
C LYS A 20 -15.98 8.35 23.31
N ARG A 21 -17.17 8.45 22.69
CA ARG A 21 -18.26 7.46 22.88
C ARG A 21 -17.87 6.07 22.39
N VAL A 22 -17.18 5.99 21.24
CA VAL A 22 -16.71 4.70 20.70
C VAL A 22 -15.66 4.08 21.61
N LEU A 23 -14.70 4.86 22.10
CA LEU A 23 -13.69 4.42 23.07
C LEU A 23 -14.33 3.91 24.37
N GLN A 24 -15.31 4.62 24.93
CA GLN A 24 -16.04 4.20 26.14
C GLN A 24 -16.78 2.87 25.94
N THR A 25 -17.44 2.72 24.79
CA THR A 25 -18.16 1.49 24.44
C THR A 25 -17.20 0.31 24.33
N LEU A 26 -16.06 0.53 23.68
CA LEU A 26 -15.01 -0.48 23.51
C LEU A 26 -14.42 -0.90 24.87
N GLY A 27 -14.04 0.07 25.71
CA GLY A 27 -13.56 -0.18 27.06
C GLY A 27 -14.54 -1.00 27.90
N SER A 28 -15.81 -0.61 27.89
CA SER A 28 -16.88 -1.31 28.59
C SER A 28 -17.02 -2.78 28.12
N SER A 29 -16.90 -3.03 26.82
CA SER A 29 -16.94 -4.40 26.26
C SER A 29 -15.78 -5.28 26.71
N TRP A 30 -14.68 -4.67 27.12
CA TRP A 30 -13.48 -5.34 27.63
C TRP A 30 -13.46 -5.52 29.14
N GLY A 31 -14.47 -5.00 29.85
CA GLY A 31 -14.52 -4.97 31.30
C GLY A 31 -13.64 -3.87 31.92
N ASP A 32 -13.08 -2.97 31.11
CA ASP A 32 -12.29 -1.84 31.56
C ASP A 32 -13.21 -0.62 31.76
N VAL A 33 -13.19 -0.01 32.95
CA VAL A 33 -13.89 1.26 33.20
C VAL A 33 -12.89 2.39 33.10
N VAL A 34 -12.93 3.14 31.99
CA VAL A 34 -12.19 4.40 31.89
C VAL A 34 -13.09 5.53 32.40
N GLU A 35 -12.93 5.83 33.68
CA GLU A 35 -13.62 6.95 34.34
C GLU A 35 -13.17 8.31 33.77
N ASP A 36 -11.95 8.39 33.22
CA ASP A 36 -11.34 9.61 32.71
C ASP A 36 -10.54 9.31 31.42
N LEU A 37 -11.14 9.57 30.26
CA LEU A 37 -10.53 9.35 28.94
C LEU A 37 -9.31 10.25 28.70
N GLU A 38 -9.17 11.36 29.43
CA GLU A 38 -8.03 12.27 29.33
C GLU A 38 -6.74 11.67 29.93
N ARG A 39 -6.84 10.51 30.60
CA ARG A 39 -5.70 9.74 31.11
C ARG A 39 -5.15 8.73 30.10
N LEU A 40 -5.82 8.56 28.95
CA LEU A 40 -5.31 7.70 27.89
C LEU A 40 -4.04 8.33 27.32
N GLU A 41 -2.99 7.51 27.17
CA GLU A 41 -1.78 7.96 26.51
C GLU A 41 -1.97 7.81 25.00
N VAL A 42 -1.94 8.94 24.28
CA VAL A 42 -2.19 9.04 22.83
C VAL A 42 -0.91 9.40 22.06
N VAL A 43 -0.24 8.41 21.50
CA VAL A 43 1.00 8.61 20.75
C VAL A 43 0.70 8.82 19.26
N PRO A 44 1.00 9.99 18.66
CA PRO A 44 0.89 10.16 17.21
C PRO A 44 1.91 9.27 16.51
N LEU A 45 1.46 8.48 15.53
CA LEU A 45 2.33 7.67 14.69
C LEU A 45 2.66 8.45 13.42
N LYS A 46 3.95 8.70 13.19
CA LYS A 46 4.44 9.34 11.96
C LYS A 46 4.57 8.29 10.86
N GLY A 47 4.27 8.66 9.61
CA GLY A 47 4.54 7.82 8.43
C GLY A 47 3.36 7.60 7.48
N ALA A 48 2.13 7.95 7.88
CA ALA A 48 0.98 7.90 6.98
C ALA A 48 0.93 9.17 6.11
N MET A 49 0.91 9.01 4.78
CA MET A 49 0.86 10.13 3.83
C MET A 49 -0.56 10.65 3.59
N THR A 50 -1.59 9.81 3.81
CA THR A 50 -2.99 10.11 3.49
C THR A 50 -3.89 10.28 4.72
N ASN A 51 -3.48 9.76 5.88
CA ASN A 51 -4.30 9.67 7.09
C ASN A 51 -3.52 10.12 8.33
N GLU A 52 -4.22 10.62 9.36
CA GLU A 52 -3.61 10.81 10.68
C GLU A 52 -3.82 9.56 11.53
N VAL A 53 -2.74 8.99 12.06
CA VAL A 53 -2.78 7.74 12.83
C VAL A 53 -2.26 7.97 14.24
N TYR A 54 -3.03 7.54 15.23
CA TYR A 54 -2.70 7.67 16.64
C TYR A 54 -2.77 6.31 17.33
N GLN A 55 -1.76 5.97 18.11
CA GLN A 55 -1.80 4.83 19.02
C GLN A 55 -2.34 5.28 20.37
N ILE A 56 -3.34 4.57 20.90
CA ILE A 56 -3.83 4.77 22.25
C ILE A 56 -3.35 3.61 23.12
N ASN A 57 -2.59 3.93 24.17
CA ASN A 57 -2.22 2.98 25.21
C ASN A 57 -3.25 3.04 26.34
N TRP A 58 -3.93 1.92 26.54
CA TRP A 58 -5.03 1.78 27.48
C TRP A 58 -4.57 1.00 28.72
N PRO A 59 -4.52 1.62 29.91
CA PRO A 59 -4.13 0.92 31.14
C PRO A 59 -5.21 -0.10 31.54
N THR A 60 -4.83 -1.35 31.78
CA THR A 60 -5.77 -2.39 32.22
C THR A 60 -5.90 -2.44 33.75
N LEU A 61 -7.06 -2.86 34.24
CA LEU A 61 -7.35 -2.90 35.69
C LEU A 61 -6.64 -4.05 36.44
N ASN A 62 -6.03 -5.01 35.73
CA ASN A 62 -5.61 -6.29 36.31
C ASN A 62 -4.16 -6.36 36.84
N GLY A 63 -3.50 -5.22 37.06
CA GLY A 63 -2.17 -5.17 37.68
C GLY A 63 -1.03 -5.63 36.76
N GLU A 64 0.08 -4.88 36.82
CA GLU A 64 1.33 -5.03 36.05
C GLU A 64 1.23 -4.74 34.53
N ASP A 65 1.71 -3.56 34.12
CA ASP A 65 2.29 -3.15 32.82
C ASP A 65 1.69 -3.63 31.47
N VAL A 66 0.53 -4.30 31.45
CA VAL A 66 -0.13 -4.71 30.22
C VAL A 66 -1.08 -3.59 29.78
N HIS A 67 -0.59 -2.75 28.90
CA HIS A 67 -1.41 -1.78 28.18
C HIS A 67 -2.05 -2.46 26.97
N ARG A 68 -3.38 -2.35 26.81
CA ARG A 68 -4.00 -2.64 25.51
C ARG A 68 -3.66 -1.51 24.57
N LYS A 69 -3.34 -1.84 23.33
CA LYS A 69 -3.05 -0.85 22.30
C LYS A 69 -4.16 -0.88 21.26
N VAL A 70 -4.64 0.29 20.86
CA VAL A 70 -5.53 0.46 19.72
C VAL A 70 -5.01 1.55 18.82
N LEU A 71 -5.35 1.46 17.54
CA LEU A 71 -5.08 2.51 16.57
C LEU A 71 -6.35 3.30 16.30
N VAL A 72 -6.23 4.61 16.32
CA VAL A 72 -7.24 5.54 15.80
C VAL A 72 -6.71 6.07 14.48
N ARG A 73 -7.45 5.82 13.41
CA ARG A 73 -7.18 6.39 12.10
C ARG A 73 -8.24 7.43 11.79
N ILE A 74 -7.79 8.66 11.56
CA ILE A 74 -8.63 9.78 11.11
C ILE A 74 -8.40 9.96 9.62
N TYR A 75 -9.48 10.02 8.86
CA TYR A 75 -9.43 10.16 7.41
C TYR A 75 -8.99 11.57 7.03
N GLY A 76 -7.99 11.68 6.16
CA GLY A 76 -7.52 12.98 5.64
C GLY A 76 -8.46 13.58 4.58
N ASP A 77 -8.40 14.90 4.42
CA ASP A 77 -9.07 15.61 3.33
C ASP A 77 -8.22 15.56 2.03
N GLY A 78 -8.88 15.46 0.88
CA GLY A 78 -8.22 15.64 -0.43
C GLY A 78 -7.67 14.40 -1.13
N VAL A 79 -7.88 13.20 -0.58
CA VAL A 79 -7.42 11.92 -1.20
C VAL A 79 -8.40 11.32 -2.22
N ASP A 80 -9.59 11.92 -2.37
CA ASP A 80 -10.66 11.42 -3.25
C ASP A 80 -10.28 11.44 -4.74
N LEU A 81 -9.20 12.16 -5.09
CA LEU A 81 -8.63 12.17 -6.44
C LEU A 81 -7.95 10.83 -6.80
N PHE A 82 -7.45 10.10 -5.80
CA PHE A 82 -6.70 8.86 -6.02
C PHE A 82 -7.57 7.61 -5.87
N PHE A 83 -8.49 7.59 -4.89
CA PHE A 83 -9.34 6.44 -4.63
C PHE A 83 -10.69 6.83 -4.02
N ASN A 84 -11.67 5.93 -4.15
CA ASN A 84 -12.99 6.11 -3.56
C ASN A 84 -12.97 5.64 -2.11
N ARG A 85 -13.21 6.57 -1.18
CA ARG A 85 -13.24 6.29 0.25
C ARG A 85 -14.29 5.26 0.67
N GLY A 86 -15.44 5.25 -0.01
CA GLY A 86 -16.49 4.25 0.23
C GLY A 86 -16.02 2.84 -0.09
N ASP A 87 -15.18 2.69 -1.12
CA ASP A 87 -14.64 1.38 -1.52
C ASP A 87 -13.45 0.97 -0.64
N GLU A 88 -12.61 1.91 -0.20
CA GLU A 88 -11.58 1.69 0.82
C GLU A 88 -12.21 1.15 2.11
N ILE A 89 -13.26 1.82 2.60
CA ILE A 89 -13.99 1.46 3.83
C ILE A 89 -14.58 0.05 3.74
N LYS A 90 -15.20 -0.32 2.61
CA LYS A 90 -15.75 -1.67 2.38
C LYS A 90 -14.65 -2.72 2.29
N THR A 91 -13.55 -2.38 1.62
CA THR A 91 -12.39 -3.26 1.50
C THR A 91 -11.82 -3.56 2.87
N PHE A 92 -11.58 -2.53 3.68
CA PHE A 92 -11.06 -2.67 5.05
C PHE A 92 -12.00 -3.52 5.92
N GLU A 93 -13.31 -3.30 5.87
CA GLU A 93 -14.28 -4.14 6.59
C GLU A 93 -14.20 -5.61 6.20
N CYS A 94 -14.11 -5.88 4.89
CA CYS A 94 -14.02 -7.24 4.40
C CYS A 94 -12.71 -7.90 4.87
N MET A 95 -11.59 -7.19 4.78
CA MET A 95 -10.28 -7.65 5.25
C MET A 95 -10.29 -7.94 6.76
N SER A 96 -10.86 -7.04 7.54
CA SER A 96 -11.03 -7.22 8.98
C SER A 96 -11.93 -8.41 9.32
N HIS A 97 -13.04 -8.59 8.60
CA HIS A 97 -14.02 -9.64 8.91
C HIS A 97 -13.44 -11.04 8.70
N HIS A 98 -12.63 -11.20 7.66
CA HIS A 98 -12.00 -12.48 7.31
C HIS A 98 -10.63 -12.70 7.98
N GLY A 99 -10.15 -11.74 8.80
CA GLY A 99 -8.90 -11.87 9.54
C GLY A 99 -7.63 -11.71 8.70
N TYR A 100 -7.72 -11.00 7.56
CA TYR A 100 -6.57 -10.75 6.68
C TYR A 100 -5.86 -9.42 6.94
N GLY A 101 -6.35 -8.65 7.92
CA GLY A 101 -5.81 -7.36 8.32
C GLY A 101 -6.18 -7.00 9.75
N PRO A 102 -5.90 -5.76 10.18
CA PRO A 102 -6.28 -5.29 11.50
C PRO A 102 -7.78 -5.40 11.71
N LYS A 103 -8.21 -5.84 12.91
CA LYS A 103 -9.63 -5.90 13.24
C LYS A 103 -10.22 -4.49 13.38
N LEU A 104 -11.35 -4.23 12.74
CA LEU A 104 -12.18 -3.06 12.97
C LEU A 104 -12.84 -3.19 14.35
N LEU A 105 -12.47 -2.30 15.27
CA LEU A 105 -13.00 -2.27 16.64
C LEU A 105 -14.18 -1.30 16.78
N GLY A 106 -14.24 -0.27 15.94
CA GLY A 106 -15.31 0.72 15.97
C GLY A 106 -15.22 1.77 14.86
N ARG A 107 -16.32 2.49 14.65
CA ARG A 107 -16.43 3.57 13.66
C ARG A 107 -16.92 4.85 14.31
N PHE A 108 -16.42 5.96 13.82
CA PHE A 108 -16.95 7.29 14.09
C PHE A 108 -17.03 8.08 12.78
N SER A 109 -17.60 9.27 12.83
CA SER A 109 -17.92 10.08 11.64
C SER A 109 -16.69 10.41 10.78
N ASP A 110 -15.52 10.54 11.41
CA ASP A 110 -14.29 10.98 10.73
C ASP A 110 -13.19 9.92 10.70
N GLY A 111 -13.50 8.66 11.01
CA GLY A 111 -12.46 7.65 11.12
C GLY A 111 -12.91 6.31 11.68
N ARG A 112 -11.90 5.51 12.07
CA ARG A 112 -12.09 4.15 12.58
C ARG A 112 -11.11 3.83 13.71
N LEU A 113 -11.52 2.90 14.56
CA LEU A 113 -10.66 2.26 15.55
C LEU A 113 -10.27 0.89 15.03
N GLU A 114 -8.98 0.59 15.07
CA GLU A 114 -8.38 -0.64 14.58
C GLU A 114 -7.63 -1.33 15.73
N GLU A 115 -7.53 -2.64 15.64
CA GLU A 115 -6.61 -3.43 16.45
C GLU A 115 -5.16 -2.99 16.20
N PHE A 116 -4.38 -2.88 17.29
CA PHE A 116 -2.96 -2.65 17.17
C PHE A 116 -2.25 -3.98 16.86
N ILE A 117 -1.62 -4.04 15.69
CA ILE A 117 -0.81 -5.20 15.29
C ILE A 117 0.55 -5.12 15.98
N HIS A 118 0.90 -6.15 16.73
CA HIS A 118 2.18 -6.27 17.44
C HIS A 118 3.26 -6.81 16.50
N ALA A 119 3.57 -6.05 15.45
CA ALA A 119 4.55 -6.41 14.44
C ALA A 119 5.42 -5.19 14.07
N ARG A 120 6.58 -5.44 13.47
CA ARG A 120 7.47 -4.40 12.97
C ARG A 120 7.16 -4.15 11.49
N THR A 121 7.03 -2.89 11.09
CA THR A 121 6.99 -2.52 9.66
C THR A 121 8.34 -2.81 9.00
N LEU A 122 8.32 -3.36 7.79
CA LEU A 122 9.54 -3.63 7.05
C LEU A 122 10.25 -2.34 6.64
N SER A 123 11.52 -2.48 6.29
CA SER A 123 12.39 -1.46 5.70
C SER A 123 12.80 -1.87 4.28
N ALA A 124 13.44 -0.95 3.55
CA ALA A 124 13.99 -1.24 2.23
C ALA A 124 14.96 -2.44 2.27
N ASP A 125 15.79 -2.54 3.32
CA ASP A 125 16.76 -3.62 3.48
C ASP A 125 16.09 -4.97 3.75
N ASP A 126 14.96 -4.99 4.46
CA ASP A 126 14.21 -6.22 4.74
C ASP A 126 13.72 -6.88 3.45
N LEU A 127 13.37 -6.10 2.41
CA LEU A 127 12.93 -6.64 1.12
C LEU A 127 14.04 -7.44 0.42
N ARG A 128 15.32 -7.17 0.74
CA ARG A 128 16.48 -7.85 0.17
C ARG A 128 16.80 -9.17 0.86
N VAL A 129 16.20 -9.43 2.03
CA VAL A 129 16.41 -10.66 2.78
C VAL A 129 15.62 -11.78 2.13
N ALA A 130 16.32 -12.84 1.67
CA ALA A 130 15.69 -13.93 0.91
C ALA A 130 14.54 -14.60 1.67
N GLU A 131 14.71 -14.82 2.97
CA GLU A 131 13.69 -15.44 3.83
C GLU A 131 12.45 -14.52 3.99
N THR A 132 12.64 -13.23 4.25
CA THR A 132 11.54 -12.24 4.29
C THR A 132 10.81 -12.18 2.95
N SER A 133 11.56 -12.18 1.84
CA SER A 133 11.03 -12.19 0.47
C SER A 133 10.14 -13.43 0.22
N ASP A 134 10.53 -14.60 0.74
CA ASP A 134 9.74 -15.83 0.64
C ASP A 134 8.44 -15.73 1.48
N PHE A 135 8.48 -15.15 2.69
CA PHE A 135 7.26 -14.92 3.47
C PHE A 135 6.31 -13.92 2.81
N ILE A 136 6.83 -12.86 2.20
CA ILE A 136 6.03 -11.90 1.42
C ILE A 136 5.39 -12.60 0.22
N ALA A 137 6.15 -13.39 -0.54
CA ALA A 137 5.65 -14.15 -1.68
C ALA A 137 4.48 -15.07 -1.31
N ALA A 138 4.64 -15.84 -0.22
CA ALA A 138 3.57 -16.71 0.28
C ALA A 138 2.34 -15.89 0.71
N LYS A 139 2.54 -14.81 1.46
CA LYS A 139 1.42 -13.97 1.94
C LYS A 139 0.69 -13.26 0.80
N LEU A 140 1.42 -12.80 -0.22
CA LEU A 140 0.84 -12.17 -1.39
C LEU A 140 -0.02 -13.16 -2.19
N ARG A 141 0.36 -14.44 -2.26
CA ARG A 141 -0.47 -15.47 -2.90
C ARG A 141 -1.79 -15.70 -2.16
N GLU A 142 -1.75 -15.70 -0.82
CA GLU A 142 -2.97 -15.73 -0.01
C GLU A 142 -3.84 -14.50 -0.30
N PHE A 143 -3.22 -13.32 -0.33
CA PHE A 143 -3.89 -12.04 -0.59
C PHE A 143 -4.58 -12.01 -1.97
N HIS A 144 -3.91 -12.51 -3.01
CA HIS A 144 -4.49 -12.57 -4.35
C HIS A 144 -5.69 -13.51 -4.47
N LYS A 145 -5.82 -14.48 -3.56
CA LYS A 145 -6.91 -15.47 -3.52
C LYS A 145 -8.10 -15.07 -2.64
N LEU A 146 -8.07 -13.87 -2.07
CA LEU A 146 -9.14 -13.36 -1.23
C LEU A 146 -10.47 -13.29 -1.98
N ASP A 147 -11.52 -13.80 -1.35
CA ASP A 147 -12.88 -13.72 -1.88
C ASP A 147 -13.49 -12.37 -1.53
N MET A 148 -13.14 -11.36 -2.34
CA MET A 148 -13.61 -9.99 -2.15
C MET A 148 -14.92 -9.73 -2.90
N PRO A 149 -15.87 -9.00 -2.30
CA PRO A 149 -17.14 -8.69 -2.93
C PRO A 149 -16.96 -7.72 -4.11
N GLY A 150 -17.77 -7.90 -5.16
CA GLY A 150 -17.81 -7.03 -6.33
C GLY A 150 -17.36 -7.71 -7.63
N PRO A 151 -17.44 -6.99 -8.76
CA PRO A 151 -17.01 -7.54 -10.05
C PRO A 151 -15.48 -7.67 -10.10
N LYS A 152 -14.99 -8.77 -10.67
CA LYS A 152 -13.55 -9.05 -10.83
C LYS A 152 -12.95 -8.36 -12.07
N ASN A 153 -13.36 -7.12 -12.31
CA ASN A 153 -12.92 -6.34 -13.46
C ASN A 153 -11.52 -5.75 -13.18
N VAL A 154 -10.66 -5.75 -14.20
CA VAL A 154 -9.35 -5.09 -14.14
C VAL A 154 -9.53 -3.58 -14.08
N LEU A 155 -9.08 -2.93 -12.99
CA LEU A 155 -9.23 -1.48 -12.80
C LEU A 155 -8.01 -0.67 -13.20
N LEU A 156 -6.85 -1.31 -13.37
CA LEU A 156 -5.58 -0.65 -13.70
C LEU A 156 -5.70 0.32 -14.89
N TRP A 157 -6.28 -0.14 -15.99
CA TRP A 157 -6.30 0.63 -17.25
C TRP A 157 -7.26 1.83 -17.20
N GLU A 158 -8.41 1.68 -16.55
CA GLU A 158 -9.33 2.79 -16.31
C GLU A 158 -8.69 3.84 -15.39
N ARG A 159 -7.99 3.40 -14.34
CA ARG A 159 -7.30 4.28 -13.41
C ARG A 159 -6.19 5.06 -14.09
N LEU A 160 -5.37 4.42 -14.93
CA LEU A 160 -4.34 5.09 -15.73
C LEU A 160 -4.91 6.19 -16.62
N ARG A 161 -6.03 5.95 -17.30
CA ARG A 161 -6.69 6.97 -18.15
C ARG A 161 -7.26 8.12 -17.33
N THR A 162 -7.90 7.81 -16.21
CA THR A 162 -8.43 8.83 -15.29
C THR A 162 -7.30 9.71 -14.76
N TRP A 163 -6.22 9.12 -14.27
CA TRP A 163 -5.08 9.87 -13.75
C TRP A 163 -4.31 10.61 -14.84
N LEU A 164 -4.24 10.10 -16.08
CA LEU A 164 -3.67 10.84 -17.19
C LEU A 164 -4.47 12.12 -17.46
N LYS A 165 -5.80 12.04 -17.46
CA LYS A 165 -6.66 13.21 -17.62
C LYS A 165 -6.44 14.22 -16.49
N GLU A 166 -6.39 13.77 -15.25
CA GLU A 166 -6.17 14.67 -14.11
C GLU A 166 -4.76 15.28 -14.12
N ALA A 167 -3.73 14.50 -14.45
CA ALA A 167 -2.38 15.01 -14.62
C ALA A 167 -2.31 16.08 -15.72
N LYS A 168 -2.99 15.88 -16.87
CA LYS A 168 -3.09 16.89 -17.94
C LYS A 168 -3.83 18.16 -17.50
N ASN A 169 -4.86 18.04 -16.65
CA ASN A 169 -5.60 19.19 -16.14
C ASN A 169 -4.75 20.06 -15.19
N LEU A 170 -3.87 19.43 -14.41
CA LEU A 170 -3.04 20.09 -13.40
C LEU A 170 -1.71 20.60 -13.98
N ALA A 171 -1.12 19.88 -14.93
CA ALA A 171 0.20 20.17 -15.47
C ALA A 171 0.25 21.46 -16.29
N SER A 172 1.32 22.22 -16.10
CA SER A 172 1.71 23.32 -16.97
C SER A 172 2.18 22.82 -18.35
N PRO A 173 2.20 23.68 -19.39
CA PRO A 173 2.72 23.30 -20.70
C PRO A 173 4.15 22.76 -20.70
N ILE A 174 4.98 23.24 -19.78
CA ILE A 174 6.37 22.76 -19.62
C ILE A 174 6.38 21.34 -19.08
N GLU A 175 5.53 21.03 -18.10
CA GLU A 175 5.41 19.68 -17.54
C GLU A 175 4.80 18.70 -18.54
N MET A 176 3.78 19.12 -19.29
CA MET A 176 3.17 18.31 -20.34
C MET A 176 4.21 17.86 -21.39
N ASP A 177 5.09 18.76 -21.82
CA ASP A 177 6.18 18.45 -22.74
C ASP A 177 7.27 17.58 -22.08
N LYS A 178 7.73 17.98 -20.89
CA LYS A 178 8.77 17.26 -20.13
C LYS A 178 8.41 15.79 -19.90
N TYR A 179 7.17 15.50 -19.53
CA TYR A 179 6.69 14.14 -19.25
C TYR A 179 5.97 13.48 -20.43
N ARG A 180 5.92 14.15 -21.59
CA ARG A 180 5.29 13.65 -22.83
C ARG A 180 3.83 13.19 -22.63
N LEU A 181 3.06 13.93 -21.83
CA LEU A 181 1.71 13.52 -21.42
C LEU A 181 0.75 13.37 -22.61
N GLU A 182 0.97 14.11 -23.69
CA GLU A 182 0.12 14.01 -24.89
C GLU A 182 0.19 12.65 -25.58
N GLY A 183 1.36 11.99 -25.52
CA GLY A 183 1.54 10.67 -26.12
C GLY A 183 1.07 9.52 -25.23
N LEU A 184 0.90 9.73 -23.92
CA LEU A 184 0.70 8.64 -22.96
C LEU A 184 -0.60 7.86 -23.16
N GLU A 185 -1.64 8.45 -23.75
CA GLU A 185 -2.88 7.72 -24.04
C GLU A 185 -2.63 6.58 -25.04
N ASN A 186 -1.81 6.83 -26.06
CA ASN A 186 -1.41 5.80 -27.02
C ASN A 186 -0.55 4.72 -26.36
N GLU A 187 0.31 5.13 -25.42
CA GLU A 187 1.15 4.20 -24.65
C GLU A 187 0.30 3.29 -23.75
N ILE A 188 -0.69 3.84 -23.05
CA ILE A 188 -1.63 3.06 -22.22
C ILE A 188 -2.42 2.08 -23.10
N ASN A 189 -2.94 2.52 -24.24
CA ASN A 189 -3.68 1.65 -25.17
C ASN A 189 -2.80 0.51 -25.70
N LEU A 190 -1.54 0.81 -26.06
CA LEU A 190 -0.57 -0.19 -26.51
C LEU A 190 -0.28 -1.24 -25.42
N LEU A 191 -0.08 -0.81 -24.17
CA LEU A 191 0.17 -1.72 -23.07
C LEU A 191 -1.06 -2.57 -22.77
N GLU A 192 -2.26 -1.99 -22.76
CA GLU A 192 -3.48 -2.75 -22.52
C GLU A 192 -3.70 -3.82 -23.60
N GLU A 193 -3.52 -3.47 -24.88
CA GLU A 193 -3.63 -4.42 -25.99
C GLU A 193 -2.61 -5.56 -25.89
N ARG A 194 -1.37 -5.26 -25.50
CA ARG A 194 -0.29 -6.26 -25.46
C ARG A 194 -0.30 -7.12 -24.22
N LEU A 195 -0.71 -6.56 -23.08
CA LEU A 195 -0.63 -7.23 -21.80
C LEU A 195 -1.93 -7.94 -21.41
N THR A 196 -3.08 -7.53 -21.94
CA THR A 196 -4.35 -8.19 -21.62
C THR A 196 -4.48 -9.52 -22.37
N ARG A 197 -4.69 -10.62 -21.65
CA ARG A 197 -4.95 -11.94 -22.23
C ARG A 197 -6.08 -12.66 -21.50
N ASP A 198 -6.82 -13.49 -22.22
CA ASP A 198 -7.95 -14.25 -21.68
C ASP A 198 -7.55 -15.27 -20.60
N ASP A 199 -6.30 -15.71 -20.59
CA ASP A 199 -5.77 -16.72 -19.66
C ASP A 199 -5.02 -16.14 -18.45
N GLN A 200 -5.07 -14.82 -18.24
CA GLN A 200 -4.43 -14.18 -17.09
C GLN A 200 -5.15 -14.50 -15.78
N GLU A 201 -4.36 -14.79 -14.75
CA GLU A 201 -4.88 -14.91 -13.38
C GLU A 201 -5.17 -13.50 -12.84
N ILE A 202 -6.44 -13.20 -12.65
CA ILE A 202 -6.91 -11.99 -11.98
C ILE A 202 -7.10 -12.28 -10.49
N GLY A 203 -6.40 -11.54 -9.65
CA GLY A 203 -6.46 -11.64 -8.20
C GLY A 203 -6.91 -10.33 -7.57
N PHE A 204 -7.30 -10.38 -6.30
CA PHE A 204 -7.46 -9.16 -5.52
C PHE A 204 -6.06 -8.63 -5.16
N CYS A 205 -5.62 -7.60 -5.87
CA CYS A 205 -4.26 -7.07 -5.76
C CYS A 205 -4.20 -5.92 -4.75
N HIS A 206 -3.09 -5.83 -4.04
CA HIS A 206 -2.77 -4.72 -3.15
C HIS A 206 -2.54 -3.42 -3.94
N ASN A 207 -1.80 -3.52 -5.05
CA ASN A 207 -1.36 -2.47 -5.97
C ASN A 207 -0.35 -1.46 -5.40
N ASP A 208 -0.06 -1.50 -4.10
CA ASP A 208 0.94 -0.65 -3.44
C ASP A 208 1.78 -1.43 -2.41
N LEU A 209 2.33 -2.58 -2.79
CA LEU A 209 3.08 -3.46 -1.88
C LEU A 209 4.53 -2.99 -1.61
N GLN A 210 4.67 -1.76 -1.14
CA GLN A 210 5.92 -1.18 -0.63
C GLN A 210 6.19 -1.64 0.82
N TYR A 211 7.45 -1.56 1.29
CA TYR A 211 7.83 -2.12 2.59
C TYR A 211 7.08 -1.51 3.79
N GLY A 212 6.61 -0.28 3.68
CA GLY A 212 5.79 0.41 4.68
C GLY A 212 4.41 -0.23 4.89
N ASN A 213 3.94 -0.96 3.89
CA ASN A 213 2.63 -1.64 3.88
C ASN A 213 2.74 -3.13 4.25
N VAL A 214 3.92 -3.56 4.70
CA VAL A 214 4.19 -4.94 5.12
C VAL A 214 4.73 -4.93 6.55
N MET A 215 4.08 -5.69 7.43
CA MET A 215 4.51 -5.89 8.80
C MET A 215 4.92 -7.34 9.03
N ILE A 216 5.97 -7.56 9.82
CA ILE A 216 6.43 -8.88 10.24
C ILE A 216 6.40 -9.03 11.76
N ASP A 217 5.80 -10.12 12.23
CA ASP A 217 5.96 -10.58 13.60
C ASP A 217 7.32 -11.25 13.74
N GLU A 218 8.24 -10.67 14.50
CA GLU A 218 9.61 -11.17 14.65
C GLU A 218 9.72 -12.49 15.43
N VAL A 219 8.64 -12.94 16.08
CA VAL A 219 8.60 -14.22 16.80
C VAL A 219 8.09 -15.34 15.89
N THR A 220 7.04 -15.06 15.11
CA THR A 220 6.36 -16.08 14.29
C THR A 220 6.72 -16.02 12.81
N ASN A 221 7.40 -14.95 12.37
CA ASN A 221 7.62 -14.57 10.98
C ASN A 221 6.33 -14.38 10.17
N ALA A 222 5.19 -14.19 10.85
CA ALA A 222 3.93 -13.96 10.17
C ALA A 222 3.92 -12.58 9.50
N ILE A 223 3.61 -12.56 8.21
CA ILE A 223 3.45 -11.33 7.43
C ILE A 223 2.00 -10.85 7.50
N THR A 224 1.82 -9.56 7.78
CA THR A 224 0.55 -8.85 7.62
C THR A 224 0.73 -7.75 6.59
N ILE A 225 -0.08 -7.81 5.52
CA ILE A 225 -0.19 -6.73 4.54
C ILE A 225 -1.23 -5.75 5.06
N ILE A 226 -0.96 -4.45 5.03
CA ILE A 226 -1.83 -3.38 5.51
C ILE A 226 -1.97 -2.27 4.47
N ASP A 227 -2.91 -1.35 4.69
CA ASP A 227 -3.14 -0.17 3.85
C ASP A 227 -3.67 -0.45 2.43
N TYR A 228 -4.94 -0.84 2.36
CA TYR A 228 -5.59 -1.36 1.15
C TYR A 228 -6.21 -0.27 0.25
N GLU A 229 -5.78 0.99 0.35
CA GLU A 229 -6.43 2.12 -0.34
C GLU A 229 -6.37 2.02 -1.87
N TYR A 230 -5.32 1.41 -2.40
CA TYR A 230 -5.17 1.13 -3.83
C TYR A 230 -5.69 -0.24 -4.26
N SER A 231 -6.14 -1.08 -3.33
CA SER A 231 -6.48 -2.48 -3.61
C SER A 231 -7.68 -2.61 -4.54
N SER A 232 -7.57 -3.53 -5.50
CA SER A 232 -8.60 -3.80 -6.50
C SER A 232 -8.29 -5.09 -7.27
N PHE A 233 -9.26 -5.60 -8.02
CA PHE A 233 -9.00 -6.71 -8.94
C PHE A 233 -8.12 -6.26 -10.10
N ASN A 234 -6.98 -6.94 -10.28
CA ASN A 234 -6.01 -6.70 -11.34
C ASN A 234 -5.27 -8.01 -11.67
N PRO A 235 -4.52 -8.06 -12.78
CA PRO A 235 -3.60 -9.17 -13.05
C PRO A 235 -2.58 -9.31 -11.91
N ILE A 236 -2.42 -10.51 -11.36
CA ILE A 236 -1.47 -10.74 -10.24
C ILE A 236 -0.03 -10.36 -10.61
N ALA A 237 0.29 -10.44 -11.91
CA ALA A 237 1.57 -10.04 -12.47
C ALA A 237 1.86 -8.55 -12.25
N TYR A 238 0.83 -7.69 -12.28
CA TYR A 238 0.99 -6.27 -12.02
C TYR A 238 1.37 -5.98 -10.56
N ASP A 239 0.76 -6.67 -9.60
CA ASP A 239 1.06 -6.44 -8.19
C ASP A 239 2.47 -6.95 -7.81
N ILE A 240 2.87 -8.09 -8.41
CA ILE A 240 4.25 -8.60 -8.30
C ILE A 240 5.24 -7.63 -8.94
N ALA A 241 4.92 -7.08 -10.12
CA ALA A 241 5.75 -6.08 -10.78
C ALA A 241 5.91 -4.82 -9.91
N ASN A 242 4.82 -4.37 -9.30
CA ASN A 242 4.84 -3.25 -8.37
C ASN A 242 5.78 -3.54 -7.19
N HIS A 243 5.65 -4.69 -6.56
CA HIS A 243 6.52 -5.08 -5.44
C HIS A 243 8.01 -5.06 -5.83
N PHE A 244 8.36 -5.57 -7.01
CA PHE A 244 9.74 -5.53 -7.49
C PHE A 244 10.23 -4.09 -7.77
N CYS A 245 9.37 -3.23 -8.32
CA CYS A 245 9.71 -1.81 -8.51
C CYS A 245 9.96 -1.09 -7.18
N GLU A 246 9.26 -1.45 -6.10
CA GLU A 246 9.44 -0.86 -4.77
C GLU A 246 10.77 -1.24 -4.12
N MET A 247 11.43 -2.31 -4.57
CA MET A 247 12.78 -2.66 -4.09
C MET A 247 13.87 -1.66 -4.56
N ALA A 248 13.55 -0.77 -5.49
CA ALA A 248 14.42 0.33 -5.91
C ALA A 248 14.24 1.60 -5.05
N ALA A 249 13.29 1.63 -4.12
CA ALA A 249 12.97 2.79 -3.31
C ALA A 249 13.51 2.67 -1.88
N ASN A 250 13.94 3.80 -1.31
CA ASN A 250 14.20 3.94 0.12
C ASN A 250 13.62 5.27 0.63
N TYR A 251 12.35 5.25 0.99
CA TYR A 251 11.58 6.35 1.58
C TYR A 251 12.05 6.77 2.98
N HIS A 252 12.98 6.03 3.61
CA HIS A 252 13.62 6.43 4.87
C HIS A 252 15.01 7.07 4.67
N SER A 253 15.46 7.22 3.42
CA SER A 253 16.71 7.93 3.11
C SER A 253 16.55 9.44 3.21
N ASP A 254 17.67 10.17 3.15
CA ASP A 254 17.69 11.64 3.09
C ASP A 254 17.03 12.18 1.79
N THR A 255 16.87 11.33 0.77
CA THR A 255 16.26 11.66 -0.52
C THR A 255 15.17 10.65 -0.86
N PRO A 256 14.04 10.64 -0.14
CA PRO A 256 13.02 9.57 -0.23
C PRO A 256 12.34 9.47 -1.60
N HIS A 257 12.45 10.51 -2.43
CA HIS A 257 11.92 10.57 -3.79
C HIS A 257 12.87 10.00 -4.85
N VAL A 258 14.12 9.68 -4.49
CA VAL A 258 15.13 9.13 -5.42
C VAL A 258 15.01 7.61 -5.46
N LEU A 259 14.96 7.08 -6.68
CA LEU A 259 14.81 5.65 -6.96
C LEU A 259 16.12 5.12 -7.53
N ASP A 260 16.71 4.13 -6.85
CA ASP A 260 17.94 3.47 -7.29
C ASP A 260 17.61 2.17 -8.01
N TYR A 261 17.42 2.28 -9.34
CA TYR A 261 17.14 1.13 -10.19
C TYR A 261 18.32 0.17 -10.34
N THR A 262 19.52 0.49 -9.83
CA THR A 262 20.61 -0.50 -9.73
C THR A 262 20.32 -1.56 -8.67
N LEU A 263 19.38 -1.27 -7.74
CA LEU A 263 18.89 -2.20 -6.71
C LEU A 263 17.68 -3.01 -7.16
N TYR A 264 17.16 -2.82 -8.38
CA TYR A 264 16.06 -3.64 -8.90
C TYR A 264 16.43 -5.14 -8.85
N PRO A 265 15.56 -6.04 -8.36
CA PRO A 265 15.92 -7.44 -8.14
C PRO A 265 16.33 -8.12 -9.44
N GLY A 266 17.45 -8.83 -9.38
CA GLY A 266 17.95 -9.60 -10.52
C GLY A 266 17.02 -10.77 -10.85
N GLU A 267 17.19 -11.35 -12.04
CA GLU A 267 16.33 -12.43 -12.52
C GLU A 267 16.23 -13.62 -11.56
N GLY A 268 17.35 -14.06 -10.98
CA GLY A 268 17.36 -15.18 -10.02
C GLY A 268 16.55 -14.88 -8.74
N GLU A 269 16.55 -13.63 -8.28
CA GLU A 269 15.77 -13.22 -7.12
C GLU A 269 14.27 -13.17 -7.43
N ARG A 270 13.89 -12.59 -8.57
CA ARG A 270 12.49 -12.57 -9.04
C ARG A 270 11.96 -13.98 -9.32
N ARG A 271 12.78 -14.84 -9.93
CA ARG A 271 12.42 -16.25 -10.18
C ARG A 271 12.17 -16.99 -8.87
N ARG A 272 13.01 -16.78 -7.85
CA ARG A 272 12.81 -17.35 -6.50
C ARG A 272 11.49 -16.87 -5.92
N PHE A 273 11.25 -15.56 -5.89
CA PHE A 273 10.01 -14.98 -5.37
C PHE A 273 8.76 -15.59 -6.03
N ILE A 274 8.75 -15.67 -7.36
CA ILE A 274 7.64 -16.22 -8.13
C ILE A 274 7.47 -17.73 -7.89
N SER A 275 8.56 -18.48 -7.78
CA SER A 275 8.52 -19.91 -7.45
C SER A 275 7.91 -20.15 -6.07
N THR A 276 8.34 -19.39 -5.05
CA THR A 276 7.77 -19.44 -3.69
C THR A 276 6.29 -19.03 -3.72
N TYR A 277 5.96 -17.95 -4.42
CA TYR A 277 4.58 -17.45 -4.57
C TYR A 277 3.65 -18.52 -5.15
N LEU A 278 4.02 -19.17 -6.26
CA LEU A 278 3.21 -20.23 -6.87
C LEU A 278 3.13 -21.50 -5.99
N GLY A 279 4.26 -21.88 -5.38
CA GLY A 279 4.37 -23.08 -4.54
C GLY A 279 3.64 -23.00 -3.20
N SER A 280 3.36 -21.79 -2.70
CA SER A 280 2.70 -21.55 -1.40
C SER A 280 1.30 -22.17 -1.29
N THR A 281 0.66 -22.52 -2.40
CA THR A 281 -0.69 -23.10 -2.42
C THR A 281 -0.72 -24.62 -2.53
N GLY A 282 0.43 -25.28 -2.37
CA GLY A 282 0.56 -26.74 -2.33
C GLY A 282 0.48 -27.44 -3.69
N ASN A 283 0.34 -26.68 -4.78
CA ASN A 283 0.38 -27.21 -6.13
C ASN A 283 1.82 -27.35 -6.61
N ALA A 284 2.11 -28.41 -7.37
CA ALA A 284 3.37 -28.54 -8.08
C ALA A 284 3.53 -27.36 -9.03
N THR A 285 4.57 -26.57 -8.84
CA THR A 285 4.89 -25.42 -9.68
C THR A 285 5.76 -25.89 -10.84
N SER A 286 5.32 -25.67 -12.08
CA SER A 286 6.14 -25.95 -13.26
C SER A 286 7.11 -24.80 -13.56
N ASP A 287 8.27 -25.12 -14.12
CA ASP A 287 9.24 -24.11 -14.56
C ASP A 287 8.64 -23.19 -15.64
N GLU A 288 7.73 -23.72 -16.47
CA GLU A 288 7.02 -22.95 -17.49
C GLU A 288 6.06 -21.91 -16.89
N GLU A 289 5.36 -22.24 -15.79
CA GLU A 289 4.49 -21.29 -15.10
C GLU A 289 5.28 -20.16 -14.45
N VAL A 290 6.42 -20.49 -13.83
CA VAL A 290 7.34 -19.50 -13.24
C VAL A 290 7.84 -18.56 -14.32
N GLU A 291 8.30 -19.10 -15.44
CA GLU A 291 8.85 -18.31 -16.55
C GLU A 291 7.80 -17.38 -17.16
N ARG A 292 6.57 -17.88 -17.36
CA ARG A 292 5.46 -17.08 -17.88
C ARG A 292 5.12 -15.92 -16.94
N LEU A 293 4.92 -16.19 -15.65
CA LEU A 293 4.58 -15.15 -14.68
C LEU A 293 5.74 -14.15 -14.49
N LEU A 294 6.99 -14.61 -14.57
CA LEU A 294 8.17 -13.74 -14.56
C LEU A 294 8.16 -12.76 -15.73
N LYS A 295 7.92 -13.24 -16.95
CA LYS A 295 7.82 -12.40 -18.15
C LYS A 295 6.64 -11.42 -18.07
N ASP A 296 5.49 -11.90 -17.60
CA ASP A 296 4.30 -11.05 -17.45
C ASP A 296 4.55 -9.94 -16.42
N ALA A 297 5.12 -10.27 -15.25
CA ALA A 297 5.45 -9.29 -14.22
C ALA A 297 6.47 -8.25 -14.73
N GLU A 298 7.52 -8.71 -15.42
CA GLU A 298 8.47 -7.79 -16.06
C GLU A 298 7.79 -6.83 -17.03
N SER A 299 6.85 -7.33 -17.84
CA SER A 299 6.15 -6.50 -18.81
C SER A 299 5.21 -5.48 -18.13
N TYR A 300 4.59 -5.85 -17.01
CA TYR A 300 3.75 -4.94 -16.21
C TYR A 300 4.53 -3.84 -15.48
N THR A 301 5.86 -3.93 -15.33
CA THR A 301 6.67 -2.81 -14.81
C THR A 301 6.49 -1.53 -15.62
N LEU A 302 6.20 -1.65 -16.92
CA LEU A 302 5.91 -0.53 -17.81
C LEU A 302 4.64 0.22 -17.38
N ALA A 303 3.55 -0.51 -17.14
CA ALA A 303 2.30 0.08 -16.65
C ALA A 303 2.50 0.67 -15.24
N ASN A 304 3.29 0.00 -14.39
CA ASN A 304 3.62 0.48 -13.05
C ASN A 304 4.35 1.83 -13.06
N HIS A 305 5.33 2.00 -13.95
CA HIS A 305 6.06 3.26 -14.09
C HIS A 305 5.15 4.42 -14.57
N ILE A 306 4.23 4.17 -15.50
CA ILE A 306 3.24 5.19 -15.89
C ILE A 306 2.32 5.50 -14.70
N PHE A 307 1.84 4.48 -13.99
CA PHE A 307 0.92 4.62 -12.86
C PHE A 307 1.49 5.54 -11.78
N TRP A 308 2.69 5.22 -11.28
CA TRP A 308 3.33 6.01 -10.24
C TRP A 308 3.93 7.33 -10.76
N GLY A 309 4.26 7.40 -12.06
CA GLY A 309 4.63 8.67 -12.70
C GLY A 309 3.48 9.67 -12.72
N LEU A 310 2.29 9.22 -13.10
CA LEU A 310 1.07 10.03 -13.07
C LEU A 310 0.68 10.42 -11.64
N TRP A 311 0.77 9.48 -10.70
CA TRP A 311 0.59 9.75 -9.27
C TRP A 311 1.53 10.87 -8.81
N GLY A 312 2.82 10.80 -9.15
CA GLY A 312 3.80 11.81 -8.77
C GLY A 312 3.46 13.19 -9.33
N ILE A 313 3.03 13.30 -10.60
CA ILE A 313 2.59 14.60 -11.15
C ILE A 313 1.39 15.14 -10.36
N ILE A 314 0.35 14.33 -10.17
CA ILE A 314 -0.85 14.76 -9.47
C ILE A 314 -0.50 15.19 -8.04
N SER A 315 0.25 14.36 -7.31
CA SER A 315 0.68 14.63 -5.94
C SER A 315 1.54 15.90 -5.84
N GLY A 316 2.39 16.20 -6.82
CA GLY A 316 3.17 17.44 -6.84
C GLY A 316 2.33 18.72 -6.87
N HIS A 317 1.09 18.64 -7.36
CA HIS A 317 0.15 19.76 -7.41
C HIS A 317 -0.83 19.82 -6.24
N VAL A 318 -1.12 18.67 -5.59
CA VAL A 318 -2.18 18.60 -4.57
C VAL A 318 -1.68 18.34 -3.15
N ASN A 319 -0.51 17.71 -2.99
CA ASN A 319 0.04 17.37 -1.68
C ASN A 319 0.98 18.47 -1.15
N LYS A 320 1.05 18.59 0.18
CA LYS A 320 1.90 19.56 0.89
C LYS A 320 3.05 18.90 1.68
N ILE A 321 3.20 17.59 1.53
CA ILE A 321 4.23 16.81 2.22
C ILE A 321 5.59 17.14 1.59
N GLU A 322 6.62 17.20 2.42
CA GLU A 322 8.00 17.42 2.00
C GLU A 322 8.53 16.17 1.27
N PHE A 323 8.23 16.07 -0.02
CA PHE A 323 8.67 15.04 -0.95
C PHE A 323 8.74 15.65 -2.35
N ASP A 324 9.83 15.42 -3.09
CA ASP A 324 9.94 15.93 -4.47
C ASP A 324 9.20 15.00 -5.44
N TYR A 325 7.88 15.20 -5.50
CA TYR A 325 6.99 14.42 -6.35
C TYR A 325 7.29 14.55 -7.84
N MET A 326 7.79 15.71 -8.27
CA MET A 326 8.09 15.96 -9.68
C MET A 326 9.36 15.24 -10.12
N GLU A 327 10.36 15.18 -9.24
CA GLU A 327 11.57 14.40 -9.48
C GLU A 327 11.30 12.88 -9.42
N TYR A 328 10.45 12.44 -8.50
CA TYR A 328 9.95 11.06 -8.48
C TYR A 328 9.25 10.68 -9.78
N ALA A 329 8.31 11.52 -10.25
CA ALA A 329 7.59 11.31 -11.50
C ALA A 329 8.55 11.23 -12.70
N ARG A 330 9.54 12.13 -12.76
CA ARG A 330 10.57 12.13 -13.81
C ARG A 330 11.29 10.79 -13.90
N GLN A 331 11.76 10.27 -12.79
CA GLN A 331 12.48 8.99 -12.74
C GLN A 331 11.60 7.81 -13.17
N ARG A 332 10.33 7.76 -12.74
CA ARG A 332 9.37 6.74 -13.18
C ARG A 332 9.15 6.77 -14.69
N PHE A 333 8.87 7.94 -15.27
CA PHE A 333 8.69 8.08 -16.72
C PHE A 333 9.95 7.75 -17.52
N GLU A 334 11.12 8.17 -17.05
CA GLU A 334 12.39 7.83 -17.71
C GLU A 334 12.63 6.32 -17.74
N GLN A 335 12.33 5.60 -16.65
CA GLN A 335 12.43 4.15 -16.66
C GLN A 335 11.43 3.49 -17.61
N TYR A 336 10.19 4.00 -17.70
CA TYR A 336 9.25 3.52 -18.72
C TYR A 336 9.88 3.57 -20.12
N TRP A 337 10.42 4.72 -20.52
CA TRP A 337 11.00 4.90 -21.85
C TRP A 337 12.28 4.09 -22.06
N LEU A 338 13.09 3.90 -21.02
CA LEU A 338 14.30 3.09 -21.07
C LEU A 338 13.98 1.60 -21.24
N ARG A 339 12.96 1.10 -20.53
CA ARG A 339 12.62 -0.33 -20.47
C ARG A 339 11.71 -0.77 -21.62
N LYS A 340 10.87 0.12 -22.15
CA LYS A 340 9.87 -0.19 -23.20
C LYS A 340 10.47 -0.97 -24.39
N PRO A 341 11.57 -0.56 -25.04
CA PRO A 341 12.11 -1.31 -26.19
C PRO A 341 12.58 -2.71 -25.80
N LEU A 342 13.13 -2.88 -24.59
CA LEU A 342 13.65 -4.17 -24.12
C LEU A 342 12.55 -5.19 -23.83
N LEU A 343 11.39 -4.71 -23.38
CA LEU A 343 10.29 -5.57 -22.92
C LEU A 343 9.19 -5.77 -23.97
N LEU A 344 9.05 -4.83 -24.90
CA LEU A 344 8.01 -4.88 -25.95
C LEU A 344 8.57 -5.16 -27.35
N GLU A 345 9.85 -4.93 -27.62
CA GLU A 345 10.45 -5.10 -28.95
C GLU A 345 11.52 -6.21 -29.00
N GLY A 346 11.93 -6.72 -27.84
CA GLY A 346 12.73 -7.95 -27.67
C GLY A 346 11.84 -9.16 -27.43
#